data_AF-A0A2T7A5A0-F1
#
_entry.id   AF-A0A2T7A5A0-F1
#
_cell.length_a   1.000
_cell.length_b   1.000
_cell.length_c   1.000
_cell.angle_alpha   90.00
_cell.angle_beta   90.00
_cell.angle_gamma   90.00
#
_symmetry.space_group_name_H-M   'P 1'
#
loop_
_entity.id
_entity.type
_entity.pdbx_description
1 polymer ?
#
loop_
_entity_poly.entity_id
_entity_poly.type
_entity_poly.pdbx_seq_one_letter_code
_entity_poly.pdbx_strand_id
1 'polypeptide(L)'
;MRFYNAADPNVVLGGFFQNGSITEANFLDILEILLVVEGEPGPLRVQERISNHIVSRTHVPLKKGAYDIHSQGSIEISDEFFLSSTISYAETARDRRFSRAVRERDGGKCMISGFELPQYFIDRGQWPGVEACHVFPLSLENIWNVKGFRDWVASVDDISGSSGINSVRNGLLFEARTHRLFDLHLVSVNPDDGYKVVVFCPDMVNCDGRVLDPACRIPGDPTRVSDQALRWHYRQSVLAQVRGAR
;
A
#
# COMPACT_ATOMS: atom_id res chain seq x y z
N MET A 1 12.53 2.35 13.24
CA MET A 1 12.26 1.61 14.50
C MET A 1 12.45 0.13 14.26
N ARG A 2 12.64 -0.68 15.30
CA ARG A 2 12.87 -2.14 15.19
C ARG A 2 12.07 -2.90 16.23
N PHE A 3 11.72 -4.14 15.93
CA PHE A 3 11.06 -5.02 16.88
C PHE A 3 11.66 -6.43 16.84
N TYR A 4 11.57 -7.11 17.97
CA TYR A 4 12.38 -8.29 18.30
C TYR A 4 11.50 -9.37 18.92
N ASN A 5 11.98 -10.62 18.87
CA ASN A 5 11.37 -11.70 19.62
C ASN A 5 11.69 -11.51 21.11
N ALA A 6 10.70 -11.45 21.99
CA ALA A 6 10.95 -11.31 23.42
C ALA A 6 11.64 -12.54 24.04
N ALA A 7 11.46 -13.74 23.44
CA ALA A 7 12.11 -14.96 23.89
C ALA A 7 13.60 -15.01 23.53
N ASP A 8 14.00 -14.31 22.47
CA ASP A 8 15.40 -14.05 22.12
C ASP A 8 15.56 -12.59 21.68
N PRO A 9 15.81 -11.66 22.63
CA PRO A 9 15.86 -10.22 22.37
C PRO A 9 16.93 -9.76 21.38
N ASN A 10 17.83 -10.66 20.94
CA ASN A 10 18.83 -10.36 19.90
C ASN A 10 18.31 -10.67 18.49
N VAL A 11 17.21 -11.42 18.36
CA VAL A 11 16.59 -11.76 17.08
C VAL A 11 15.67 -10.63 16.64
N VAL A 12 16.09 -9.92 15.60
CA VAL A 12 15.28 -8.88 14.94
C VAL A 12 14.22 -9.56 14.08
N LEU A 13 12.95 -9.28 14.38
CA LEU A 13 11.82 -9.75 13.57
C LEU A 13 11.55 -8.81 12.40
N GLY A 14 11.80 -7.51 12.58
CA GLY A 14 11.62 -6.52 11.53
C GLY A 14 11.79 -5.09 12.02
N GLY A 15 11.46 -4.15 11.14
CA GLY A 15 11.52 -2.73 11.43
C GLY A 15 11.07 -1.89 10.25
N PHE A 16 10.68 -0.64 10.52
CA PHE A 16 10.23 0.29 9.48
C PHE A 16 10.58 1.74 9.83
N PHE A 17 10.49 2.62 8.84
CA PHE A 17 10.63 4.05 9.07
C PHE A 17 9.33 4.62 9.62
N GLN A 18 9.40 5.34 10.74
CA GLN A 18 8.25 6.00 11.36
C GLN A 18 8.34 7.50 11.05
N ASN A 19 7.50 7.99 10.16
CA ASN A 19 7.38 9.42 9.85
C ASN A 19 6.43 10.14 10.83
N GLY A 20 5.54 9.41 11.50
CA GLY A 20 4.62 9.91 12.51
C GLY A 20 3.19 9.41 12.33
N SER A 21 2.81 8.92 11.14
CA SER A 21 1.43 8.50 10.86
C SER A 21 1.06 7.11 11.35
N ILE A 22 2.04 6.21 11.51
CA ILE A 22 1.79 4.83 11.92
C ILE A 22 1.40 4.84 13.40
N THR A 23 0.18 4.42 13.69
CA THR A 23 -0.35 4.34 15.06
C THR A 23 -0.04 3.00 15.69
N GLU A 24 -0.33 2.88 16.99
CA GLU A 24 -0.27 1.60 17.69
C GLU A 24 -1.16 0.54 17.03
N ALA A 25 -2.39 0.90 16.65
CA ALA A 25 -3.29 -0.01 15.93
C ALA A 25 -2.67 -0.50 14.61
N ASN A 26 -2.11 0.40 13.80
CA ASN A 26 -1.49 -0.02 12.54
C ASN A 26 -0.29 -0.93 12.76
N PHE A 27 0.48 -0.71 13.82
CA PHE A 27 1.61 -1.56 14.12
C PHE A 27 1.17 -2.99 14.45
N LEU A 28 0.09 -3.15 15.21
CA LEU A 28 -0.51 -4.45 15.45
C LEU A 28 -0.97 -5.11 14.14
N ASP A 29 -1.62 -4.36 13.24
CA ASP A 29 -2.04 -4.88 11.92
C ASP A 29 -0.85 -5.28 11.03
N ILE A 30 0.24 -4.50 11.08
CA ILE A 30 1.50 -4.81 10.40
C ILE A 30 2.09 -6.13 10.91
N LEU A 31 2.04 -6.38 12.22
CA LEU A 31 2.52 -7.63 12.81
C LEU A 31 1.62 -8.81 12.42
N GLU A 32 0.31 -8.63 12.32
CA GLU A 32 -0.63 -9.66 11.82
C GLU A 32 -0.38 -10.03 10.35
N ILE A 33 0.13 -9.09 9.54
CA ILE A 33 0.57 -9.37 8.17
C ILE A 33 1.88 -10.17 8.16
N LEU A 34 2.82 -9.81 9.04
CA LEU A 34 4.20 -10.26 8.96
C LEU A 34 4.50 -11.54 9.73
N LEU A 35 3.88 -11.74 10.90
CA LEU A 35 4.24 -12.79 11.84
C LEU A 35 3.25 -13.96 11.81
N VAL A 36 3.78 -15.17 11.92
CA VAL A 36 3.03 -16.41 12.07
C VAL A 36 3.36 -16.98 13.45
N VAL A 37 2.33 -17.37 14.22
CA VAL A 37 2.51 -18.00 15.52
C VAL A 37 2.23 -19.50 15.42
N GLU A 38 3.22 -20.32 15.73
CA GLU A 38 3.12 -21.78 15.71
C GLU A 38 2.97 -22.38 17.12
N GLY A 39 2.31 -23.54 17.21
CA GLY A 39 2.09 -24.27 18.47
C GLY A 39 0.84 -23.80 19.20
N GLU A 40 0.98 -22.83 20.10
CA GLU A 40 -0.14 -22.26 20.87
C GLU A 40 -0.55 -20.89 20.32
N PRO A 41 -1.59 -20.82 19.46
CA PRO A 41 -2.05 -19.55 18.92
C PRO A 41 -2.69 -18.71 20.02
N GLY A 42 -2.11 -17.54 20.27
CA GLY A 42 -2.60 -16.54 21.21
C GLY A 42 -2.33 -15.13 20.68
N PRO A 43 -2.96 -14.10 21.26
CA PRO A 43 -2.73 -12.73 20.83
C PRO A 43 -1.27 -12.32 21.10
N LEU A 44 -0.65 -11.65 20.13
CA LEU A 44 0.64 -11.02 20.31
C LEU A 44 0.53 -9.90 21.36
N ARG A 45 1.45 -9.87 22.33
CA ARG A 45 1.62 -8.73 23.22
C ARG A 45 2.88 -7.98 22.81
N VAL A 46 2.76 -6.66 22.70
CA VAL A 46 3.83 -5.79 22.22
C VAL A 46 4.19 -4.78 23.28
N GLN A 47 5.48 -4.67 23.61
CA GLN A 47 5.99 -3.82 24.67
C GLN A 47 7.18 -3.00 24.18
N GLU A 48 7.17 -1.69 24.43
CA GLU A 48 8.33 -0.82 24.17
C GLU A 48 9.41 -1.06 25.24
N ARG A 49 10.67 -1.22 24.81
CA ARG A 49 11.77 -1.69 25.67
C ARG A 49 12.17 -0.73 26.80
N ILE A 50 12.12 0.58 26.56
CA ILE A 50 12.66 1.58 27.48
C ILE A 50 11.59 2.00 28.50
N SER A 51 10.40 2.34 28.03
CA SER A 51 9.30 2.83 28.86
C SER A 51 8.39 1.71 29.38
N ASN A 52 8.58 0.47 28.92
CA ASN A 52 7.69 -0.67 29.21
C ASN A 52 6.23 -0.39 28.81
N HIS A 53 6.04 0.50 27.84
CA HIS A 53 4.70 0.85 27.37
C HIS A 53 4.10 -0.33 26.62
N ILE A 54 2.90 -0.74 27.01
CA ILE A 54 2.18 -1.80 26.32
C ILE A 54 1.40 -1.17 25.18
N VAL A 55 1.75 -1.58 23.97
CA VAL A 55 1.06 -1.14 22.76
C VAL A 55 -0.35 -1.70 22.78
N SER A 56 -1.32 -0.84 22.51
CA SER A 56 -2.74 -1.15 22.53
C SER A 56 -3.38 -0.68 21.23
N ARG A 57 -4.52 -1.26 20.85
CA ARG A 57 -5.18 -0.94 19.57
C ARG A 57 -5.82 0.46 19.63
N THR A 58 -5.01 1.50 19.42
CA THR A 58 -5.38 2.92 19.51
C THR A 58 -4.87 3.71 18.29
N HIS A 59 -5.46 4.89 18.07
CA HIS A 59 -4.99 5.83 17.03
C HIS A 59 -3.85 6.74 17.50
N VAL A 60 -3.21 6.44 18.64
CA VAL A 60 -2.05 7.19 19.10
C VAL A 60 -0.86 6.87 18.20
N PRO A 61 -0.10 7.88 17.71
CA PRO A 61 1.13 7.66 16.97
C PRO A 61 2.12 6.77 17.73
N LEU A 62 2.61 5.73 17.07
CA LEU A 62 3.58 4.82 17.67
C LEU A 62 4.92 5.55 17.85
N LYS A 63 5.43 5.55 19.08
CA LYS A 63 6.71 6.20 19.40
C LYS A 63 7.87 5.53 18.66
N LYS A 64 8.86 6.32 18.27
CA LYS A 64 10.12 5.76 17.74
C LYS A 64 10.84 5.04 18.87
N GLY A 65 11.22 3.79 18.65
CA GLY A 65 11.87 2.98 19.69
C GLY A 65 12.17 1.56 19.24
N ALA A 66 12.40 0.71 20.24
CA ALA A 66 12.58 -0.72 20.10
C ALA A 66 11.46 -1.45 20.85
N TYR A 67 10.89 -2.48 20.24
CA TYR A 67 9.72 -3.18 20.77
C TYR A 67 9.97 -4.69 20.87
N ASP A 68 9.55 -5.29 21.97
CA ASP A 68 9.58 -6.74 22.16
C ASP A 68 8.19 -7.33 21.89
N ILE A 69 8.17 -8.38 21.06
CA ILE A 69 6.97 -9.13 20.70
C ILE A 69 6.93 -10.40 21.53
N HIS A 70 5.89 -10.53 22.35
CA HIS A 70 5.62 -11.70 23.18
C HIS A 70 4.49 -12.52 22.57
N SER A 71 4.65 -13.84 22.59
CA SER A 71 3.65 -14.81 22.17
C SER A 71 3.67 -16.02 23.10
N GLN A 72 2.57 -16.79 23.12
CA GLN A 72 2.53 -18.09 23.79
C GLN A 72 3.20 -19.18 22.94
N GLY A 73 3.12 -19.06 21.61
CA GLY A 73 3.77 -19.95 20.65
C GLY A 73 5.11 -19.41 20.11
N SER A 74 5.75 -20.18 19.23
CA SER A 74 6.94 -19.71 18.50
C SER A 74 6.53 -18.64 17.48
N ILE A 75 7.31 -17.57 17.39
CA ILE A 75 7.11 -16.51 16.41
C ILE A 75 8.00 -16.81 15.21
N GLU A 76 7.37 -17.04 14.07
CA GLU A 76 8.03 -17.11 12.77
C GLU A 76 7.70 -15.86 11.94
N ILE A 77 8.64 -15.46 11.08
CA ILE A 77 8.38 -14.43 10.07
C ILE A 77 7.75 -15.13 8.87
N SER A 78 6.61 -14.62 8.40
CA SER A 78 5.95 -15.11 7.19
C SER A 78 6.93 -15.22 6.03
N ASP A 79 6.86 -16.32 5.28
CA ASP A 79 7.64 -16.59 4.07
C ASP A 79 6.96 -16.06 2.79
N GLU A 80 5.78 -15.44 2.90
CA GLU A 80 5.00 -14.95 1.76
C GLU A 80 5.86 -14.01 0.90
N PHE A 81 6.05 -14.32 -0.38
CA PHE A 81 6.82 -13.43 -1.25
C PHE A 81 6.10 -12.10 -1.47
N PHE A 82 6.85 -11.00 -1.43
CA PHE A 82 6.36 -9.74 -1.98
C PHE A 82 6.70 -9.67 -3.48
N LEU A 83 5.77 -9.15 -4.26
CA LEU A 83 5.86 -9.08 -5.71
C LEU A 83 6.25 -7.67 -6.14
N SER A 84 7.54 -7.47 -6.43
CA SER A 84 8.03 -6.21 -7.00
C SER A 84 7.64 -6.10 -8.46
N SER A 85 7.08 -4.96 -8.87
CA SER A 85 6.99 -4.62 -10.28
C SER A 85 8.42 -4.42 -10.83
N THR A 86 8.68 -4.91 -12.04
CA THR A 86 9.81 -4.42 -12.83
C THR A 86 9.25 -3.24 -13.61
N ILE A 87 9.91 -2.07 -13.57
CA ILE A 87 9.47 -0.87 -14.32
C ILE A 87 9.42 -1.24 -15.82
N SER A 88 8.24 -1.63 -16.33
CA SER A 88 8.05 -2.00 -17.72
C SER A 88 7.32 -0.88 -18.44
N TYR A 89 8.09 -0.03 -19.13
CA TYR A 89 7.65 1.19 -19.81
C TYR A 89 7.04 0.93 -21.20
N ALA A 90 6.28 -0.15 -21.36
CA ALA A 90 5.74 -0.55 -22.67
C ALA A 90 4.29 -0.03 -22.85
N GLU A 91 4.15 1.19 -23.38
CA GLU A 91 2.84 1.76 -23.73
C GLU A 91 2.20 0.99 -24.90
N THR A 92 1.05 0.36 -24.66
CA THR A 92 0.22 -0.28 -25.71
C THR A 92 -1.05 0.55 -25.98
N ALA A 93 -1.78 0.27 -27.06
CA ALA A 93 -3.07 0.95 -27.30
C ALA A 93 -4.11 0.70 -26.18
N ARG A 94 -4.00 -0.42 -25.46
CA ARG A 94 -4.85 -0.75 -24.29
C ARG A 94 -4.49 0.14 -23.09
N ASP A 95 -3.22 0.43 -22.92
CA ASP A 95 -2.70 1.36 -21.91
C ASP A 95 -3.24 2.79 -22.09
N ARG A 96 -3.44 3.24 -23.34
CA ARG A 96 -4.03 4.57 -23.61
C ARG A 96 -5.46 4.74 -23.11
N ARG A 97 -6.29 3.70 -23.14
CA ARG A 97 -7.69 3.76 -22.63
C ARG A 97 -7.70 3.81 -21.10
N PHE A 98 -6.89 2.95 -20.47
CA PHE A 98 -6.67 2.95 -19.03
C PHE A 98 -6.20 4.33 -18.55
N SER A 99 -5.11 4.82 -19.14
CA SER A 99 -4.53 6.12 -18.80
C SER A 99 -5.55 7.26 -18.92
N ARG A 100 -6.35 7.26 -19.99
CA ARG A 100 -7.42 8.26 -20.18
C ARG A 100 -8.47 8.18 -19.08
N ALA A 101 -9.02 7.00 -18.80
CA ALA A 101 -10.07 6.83 -17.80
C ALA A 101 -9.60 7.23 -16.40
N VAL A 102 -8.37 6.88 -16.03
CA VAL A 102 -7.76 7.32 -14.76
C VAL A 102 -7.64 8.84 -14.71
N ARG A 103 -7.12 9.46 -15.78
CA ARG A 103 -6.96 10.92 -15.88
C ARG A 103 -8.29 11.68 -15.82
N GLU A 104 -9.33 11.16 -16.47
CA GLU A 104 -10.69 11.73 -16.45
C GLU A 104 -11.29 11.67 -15.04
N ARG A 105 -11.13 10.55 -14.32
CA ARG A 105 -11.59 10.40 -12.93
C ARG A 105 -10.81 11.29 -11.95
N ASP A 106 -9.49 11.31 -12.09
CA ASP A 106 -8.57 11.89 -11.11
C ASP A 106 -8.26 13.38 -11.37
N GLY A 107 -8.71 13.93 -12.50
CA GLY A 107 -8.73 15.37 -12.77
C GLY A 107 -7.35 16.06 -12.78
N GLY A 108 -6.26 15.33 -13.04
CA GLY A 108 -4.91 15.90 -13.02
C GLY A 108 -4.29 16.00 -11.62
N LYS A 109 -4.94 15.43 -10.61
CA LYS A 109 -4.43 15.41 -9.25
C LYS A 109 -3.67 14.12 -8.93
N CYS A 110 -2.55 14.23 -8.25
CA CYS A 110 -1.89 13.08 -7.62
C CYS A 110 -2.73 12.63 -6.43
N MET A 111 -3.28 11.42 -6.49
CA MET A 111 -4.24 10.93 -5.50
C MET A 111 -3.64 10.77 -4.09
N ILE A 112 -2.32 10.72 -3.96
CA ILE A 112 -1.61 10.59 -2.67
C ILE A 112 -0.96 11.91 -2.22
N SER A 113 -0.16 12.57 -3.09
CA SER A 113 0.57 13.79 -2.71
C SER A 113 -0.30 15.05 -2.80
N GLY A 114 -1.48 14.97 -3.42
CA GLY A 114 -2.34 16.12 -3.67
C GLY A 114 -1.76 17.14 -4.65
N PHE A 115 -0.63 16.85 -5.30
CA PHE A 115 -0.11 17.67 -6.39
C PHE A 115 -1.18 17.82 -7.48
N GLU A 116 -1.47 19.05 -7.90
CA GLU A 116 -2.46 19.31 -8.94
C GLU A 116 -1.76 19.86 -10.18
N LEU A 117 -1.99 19.19 -11.31
CA LEU A 117 -1.52 19.66 -12.60
C LEU A 117 -2.26 20.96 -12.98
N PRO A 118 -1.55 22.03 -13.39
CA PRO A 118 -2.20 23.26 -13.81
C PRO A 118 -3.23 23.03 -14.92
N GLN A 119 -4.42 23.64 -14.78
CA GLN A 119 -5.53 23.50 -15.74
C GLN A 119 -5.12 23.79 -17.19
N TYR A 120 -4.17 24.70 -17.39
CA TYR A 120 -3.56 24.99 -18.70
C TYR A 120 -3.10 23.75 -19.48
N PHE A 121 -2.53 22.75 -18.79
CA PHE A 121 -2.08 21.52 -19.42
C PHE A 121 -3.25 20.57 -19.69
N ILE A 122 -4.19 20.47 -18.74
CA ILE A 122 -5.39 19.63 -18.84
C ILE A 122 -6.23 20.03 -20.06
N ASP A 123 -6.48 21.33 -20.24
CA ASP A 123 -7.26 21.87 -21.36
C ASP A 123 -6.62 21.57 -22.73
N ARG A 124 -5.31 21.32 -22.76
CA ARG A 124 -4.54 20.96 -23.95
C ARG A 124 -4.36 19.46 -24.12
N GLY A 125 -4.95 18.65 -23.24
CA GLY A 125 -4.79 17.20 -23.22
C GLY A 125 -3.36 16.75 -22.88
N GLN A 126 -2.58 17.61 -22.22
CA GLN A 126 -1.20 17.36 -21.83
C GLN A 126 -1.14 16.96 -20.36
N TRP A 127 -0.28 16.00 -20.04
CA TRP A 127 -0.17 15.42 -18.69
C TRP A 127 1.29 15.39 -18.21
N PRO A 128 2.03 16.51 -18.26
CA PRO A 128 3.44 16.50 -17.89
C PRO A 128 3.61 16.20 -16.41
N GLY A 129 4.50 15.26 -16.09
CA GLY A 129 4.85 14.94 -14.70
C GLY A 129 3.80 14.14 -13.92
N VAL A 130 2.68 13.76 -14.54
CA VAL A 130 1.67 12.87 -13.94
C VAL A 130 1.44 11.62 -14.80
N GLU A 131 1.31 10.49 -14.15
CA GLU A 131 1.29 9.16 -14.77
C GLU A 131 0.13 8.34 -14.19
N ALA A 132 -0.57 7.60 -15.05
CA ALA A 132 -1.56 6.63 -14.60
C ALA A 132 -0.80 5.38 -14.12
N CYS A 133 -0.93 5.07 -12.85
CA CYS A 133 -0.26 3.97 -12.17
C CYS A 133 -1.25 2.85 -11.92
N HIS A 134 -0.88 1.62 -12.25
CA HIS A 134 -1.65 0.44 -11.82
C HIS A 134 -1.39 0.13 -10.34
N VAL A 135 -2.44 -0.08 -9.55
CA VAL A 135 -2.33 -0.50 -8.15
C VAL A 135 -1.77 -1.91 -8.05
N PHE A 136 -2.36 -2.85 -8.80
CA PHE A 136 -1.75 -4.15 -9.08
C PHE A 136 -0.97 -4.06 -10.41
N PRO A 137 0.33 -4.34 -10.42
CA PRO A 137 1.19 -4.00 -11.56
C PRO A 137 0.85 -4.81 -12.81
N LEU A 138 0.82 -4.12 -13.95
CA LEU A 138 0.57 -4.72 -15.27
C LEU A 138 1.58 -5.83 -15.61
N SER A 139 2.84 -5.70 -15.16
CA SER A 139 3.89 -6.69 -15.39
C SER A 139 3.59 -8.07 -14.77
N LEU A 140 2.61 -8.16 -13.86
CA LEU A 140 2.21 -9.39 -13.18
C LEU A 140 0.83 -9.90 -13.64
N GLU A 141 0.40 -9.57 -14.86
CA GLU A 141 -0.90 -9.97 -15.41
C GLU A 141 -1.14 -11.49 -15.38
N ASN A 142 -0.08 -12.29 -15.52
CA ASN A 142 -0.18 -13.74 -15.37
C ASN A 142 -0.65 -14.14 -13.96
N ILE A 143 -0.11 -13.53 -12.91
CA ILE A 143 -0.51 -13.78 -11.53
C ILE A 143 -1.93 -13.30 -11.30
N TRP A 144 -2.26 -12.11 -11.80
CA TRP A 144 -3.61 -11.54 -11.76
C TRP A 144 -4.66 -12.51 -12.31
N ASN A 145 -4.39 -13.10 -13.49
CA ASN A 145 -5.29 -14.05 -14.13
C ASN A 145 -5.38 -15.37 -13.37
N VAL A 146 -4.23 -15.96 -13.00
CA VAL A 146 -4.19 -17.26 -12.30
C VAL A 146 -4.87 -17.20 -10.93
N LYS A 147 -4.76 -16.07 -10.23
CA LYS A 147 -5.35 -15.88 -8.91
C LYS A 147 -6.80 -15.37 -8.95
N GLY A 148 -7.36 -15.09 -10.13
CA GLY A 148 -8.74 -14.62 -10.27
C GLY A 148 -8.96 -13.20 -9.75
N PHE A 149 -7.93 -12.36 -9.71
CA PHE A 149 -8.02 -11.00 -9.15
C PHE A 149 -8.86 -10.04 -10.01
N ARG A 150 -9.30 -10.47 -11.19
CA ARG A 150 -10.32 -9.78 -11.99
C ARG A 150 -11.57 -9.42 -11.18
N ASP A 151 -11.97 -10.25 -10.22
CA ASP A 151 -13.17 -10.01 -9.41
C ASP A 151 -13.06 -8.73 -8.56
N TRP A 152 -11.85 -8.23 -8.31
CA TRP A 152 -11.61 -6.99 -7.56
C TRP A 152 -12.03 -5.73 -8.33
N VAL A 153 -12.17 -5.85 -9.66
CA VAL A 153 -12.42 -4.73 -10.56
C VAL A 153 -13.59 -4.95 -11.50
N ALA A 154 -14.27 -6.08 -11.38
CA ALA A 154 -15.41 -6.41 -12.21
C ALA A 154 -16.52 -5.34 -12.05
N SER A 155 -16.89 -4.71 -13.15
CA SER A 155 -18.08 -3.87 -13.25
C SER A 155 -19.23 -4.63 -13.92
N VAL A 156 -20.45 -4.12 -13.79
CA VAL A 156 -21.65 -4.71 -14.43
C VAL A 156 -21.54 -4.66 -15.97
N ASP A 157 -20.69 -3.78 -16.50
CA ASP A 157 -20.51 -3.52 -17.94
C ASP A 157 -19.22 -4.15 -18.52
N ASP A 158 -18.56 -5.04 -17.79
CA ASP A 158 -17.29 -5.62 -18.21
C ASP A 158 -17.43 -6.45 -19.50
N ILE A 159 -16.64 -6.09 -20.52
CA ILE A 159 -16.53 -6.85 -21.77
C ILE A 159 -16.02 -8.26 -21.45
N SER A 160 -16.86 -9.26 -21.69
CA SER A 160 -16.53 -10.68 -21.61
C SER A 160 -15.21 -10.99 -22.33
N GLY A 161 -14.24 -11.56 -21.60
CA GLY A 161 -12.95 -12.00 -22.13
C GLY A 161 -11.76 -11.05 -21.93
N SER A 162 -11.94 -9.87 -21.33
CA SER A 162 -10.81 -9.04 -20.88
C SER A 162 -10.28 -9.47 -19.51
N SER A 163 -8.97 -9.34 -19.26
CA SER A 163 -8.36 -9.67 -17.96
C SER A 163 -8.82 -8.73 -16.83
N GLY A 164 -9.31 -7.54 -17.17
CA GLY A 164 -9.67 -6.51 -16.19
C GLY A 164 -8.46 -5.75 -15.61
N ILE A 165 -7.21 -6.14 -15.91
CA ILE A 165 -6.03 -5.50 -15.30
C ILE A 165 -5.91 -4.01 -15.65
N ASN A 166 -6.38 -3.63 -16.84
CA ASN A 166 -6.47 -2.24 -17.33
C ASN A 166 -7.78 -1.55 -16.94
N SER A 167 -8.50 -2.07 -15.95
CA SER A 167 -9.66 -1.38 -15.38
C SER A 167 -9.21 -0.12 -14.66
N VAL A 168 -9.99 0.97 -14.80
CA VAL A 168 -9.78 2.22 -14.04
C VAL A 168 -9.79 1.99 -12.52
N ARG A 169 -10.48 0.92 -12.07
CA ARG A 169 -10.53 0.52 -10.66
C ARG A 169 -9.20 -0.07 -10.16
N ASN A 170 -8.31 -0.48 -11.07
CA ASN A 170 -6.93 -0.86 -10.77
C ASN A 170 -5.96 0.31 -11.00
N GLY A 171 -6.43 1.55 -11.16
CA GLY A 171 -5.58 2.68 -11.51
C GLY A 171 -5.73 3.87 -10.58
N LEU A 172 -4.64 4.62 -10.40
CA LEU A 172 -4.58 5.91 -9.73
C LEU A 172 -3.65 6.86 -10.51
N LEU A 173 -3.94 8.15 -10.50
CA LEU A 173 -3.06 9.16 -11.06
C LEU A 173 -2.04 9.62 -10.01
N PHE A 174 -0.76 9.58 -10.37
CA PHE A 174 0.33 10.01 -9.49
C PHE A 174 1.24 11.02 -10.17
N GLU A 175 1.82 11.91 -9.38
CA GLU A 175 3.06 12.61 -9.76
C GLU A 175 4.16 11.56 -9.99
N ALA A 176 4.98 11.71 -11.03
CA ALA A 176 6.00 10.74 -11.44
C ALA A 176 6.94 10.31 -10.29
N ARG A 177 7.24 11.21 -9.34
CA ARG A 177 8.03 10.87 -8.15
C ARG A 177 7.27 9.95 -7.19
N THR A 178 5.99 10.25 -6.92
CA THR A 178 5.11 9.43 -6.09
C THR A 178 4.88 8.06 -6.73
N HIS A 179 4.70 8.00 -8.05
CA HIS A 179 4.56 6.76 -8.79
C HIS A 179 5.74 5.82 -8.56
N ARG A 180 6.97 6.32 -8.70
CA ARG A 180 8.18 5.51 -8.43
C ARG A 180 8.26 5.00 -6.99
N LEU A 181 7.86 5.81 -6.01
CA LEU A 181 7.83 5.37 -4.61
C LEU A 181 6.75 4.31 -4.36
N PHE A 182 5.62 4.41 -5.05
CA PHE A 182 4.54 3.43 -4.99
C PHE A 182 4.98 2.08 -5.58
N ASP A 183 5.57 2.07 -6.77
CA ASP A 183 6.12 0.86 -7.42
C ASP A 183 7.20 0.16 -6.57
N LEU A 184 8.02 0.95 -5.87
CA LEU A 184 9.05 0.45 -4.94
C LEU A 184 8.48 0.03 -3.58
N HIS A 185 7.16 0.09 -3.40
CA HIS A 185 6.47 -0.20 -2.15
C HIS A 185 6.92 0.68 -0.96
N LEU A 186 7.49 1.85 -1.22
CA LEU A 186 7.92 2.82 -0.20
C LEU A 186 6.76 3.70 0.27
N VAL A 187 5.71 3.82 -0.53
CA VAL A 187 4.47 4.53 -0.22
C VAL A 187 3.30 3.60 -0.55
N SER A 188 2.33 3.51 0.35
CA SER A 188 1.11 2.74 0.11
C SER A 188 -0.09 3.40 0.78
N VAL A 189 -1.28 2.83 0.54
CA VAL A 189 -2.55 3.28 1.12
C VAL A 189 -3.17 2.13 1.89
N ASN A 190 -3.49 2.33 3.16
CA ASN A 190 -4.25 1.38 3.94
C ASN A 190 -5.76 1.70 3.83
N PRO A 191 -6.54 0.96 3.03
CA PRO A 191 -7.98 1.21 2.91
C PRO A 191 -8.75 0.91 4.20
N ASP A 192 -8.19 0.09 5.10
CA ASP A 192 -8.83 -0.33 6.35
C ASP A 192 -8.61 0.64 7.52
N ASP A 193 -7.72 1.64 7.34
CA ASP A 193 -7.50 2.74 8.30
C ASP A 193 -7.87 4.08 7.64
N GLY A 194 -9.10 4.18 7.14
CA GLY A 194 -9.63 5.41 6.55
C GLY A 194 -8.90 5.86 5.29
N TYR A 195 -8.33 4.94 4.50
CA TYR A 195 -7.52 5.22 3.32
C TYR A 195 -6.25 6.04 3.63
N LYS A 196 -5.66 5.81 4.79
CA LYS A 196 -4.42 6.50 5.19
C LYS A 196 -3.25 6.11 4.30
N VAL A 197 -2.51 7.12 3.85
CA VAL A 197 -1.23 6.98 3.18
C VAL A 197 -0.16 6.69 4.21
N VAL A 198 0.62 5.63 3.98
CA VAL A 198 1.73 5.21 4.84
C VAL A 198 3.02 5.24 4.05
N VAL A 199 4.05 5.89 4.60
CA VAL A 199 5.37 6.02 3.97
C VAL A 199 6.42 5.29 4.80
N PHE A 200 7.08 4.30 4.17
CA PHE A 200 8.05 3.40 4.81
C PHE A 200 9.52 3.86 4.65
N CYS A 201 9.75 5.01 4.04
CA CYS A 201 11.06 5.68 3.92
C CYS A 201 10.99 7.10 4.51
N PRO A 202 12.07 7.89 4.55
CA PRO A 202 11.94 9.33 4.82
C PRO A 202 10.89 9.96 3.91
N ASP A 203 9.93 10.70 4.46
CA ASP A 203 8.84 11.27 3.68
C ASP A 203 9.31 12.44 2.81
N MET A 204 9.74 12.13 1.59
CA MET A 204 10.30 13.11 0.67
C MET A 204 9.27 13.82 -0.22
N VAL A 205 8.01 13.39 -0.19
CA VAL A 205 6.90 13.97 -0.96
C VAL A 205 5.79 14.52 -0.05
N ASN A 206 6.03 14.53 1.26
CA ASN A 206 5.18 15.08 2.30
C ASN A 206 3.75 14.50 2.27
N CYS A 207 3.64 13.18 2.12
CA CYS A 207 2.35 12.48 2.02
C CYS A 207 2.05 11.51 3.16
N ASP A 208 2.96 11.29 4.11
CA ASP A 208 2.71 10.40 5.25
C ASP A 208 1.53 10.89 6.09
N GLY A 209 0.61 9.97 6.40
CA GLY A 209 -0.58 10.27 7.20
C GLY A 209 -1.67 11.05 6.48
N ARG A 210 -1.48 11.42 5.21
CA ARG A 210 -2.57 11.95 4.39
C ARG A 210 -3.62 10.87 4.14
N VAL A 211 -4.77 11.29 3.66
CA VAL A 211 -5.83 10.39 3.22
C VAL A 211 -5.84 10.37 1.70
N LEU A 212 -5.97 9.20 1.08
CA LEU A 212 -6.16 9.06 -0.37
C LEU A 212 -7.29 9.98 -0.83
N ASP A 213 -7.07 10.71 -1.92
CA ASP A 213 -8.02 11.71 -2.39
C ASP A 213 -9.42 11.10 -2.63
N PRO A 214 -10.51 11.72 -2.14
CA PRO A 214 -11.85 11.18 -2.27
C PRO A 214 -12.32 11.03 -3.72
N ALA A 215 -11.77 11.78 -4.68
CA ALA A 215 -12.18 11.73 -6.09
C ALA A 215 -12.09 10.31 -6.68
N CYS A 216 -11.08 9.53 -6.30
CA CYS A 216 -10.91 8.16 -6.79
C CYS A 216 -11.73 7.11 -6.01
N ARG A 217 -12.48 7.49 -4.97
CA ARG A 217 -13.17 6.55 -4.05
C ARG A 217 -14.57 7.00 -3.69
N ILE A 218 -15.27 7.65 -4.61
CA ILE A 218 -16.67 8.06 -4.44
C ILE A 218 -17.54 6.80 -4.25
N PRO A 219 -18.33 6.71 -3.16
CA PRO A 219 -19.20 5.56 -2.94
C PRO A 219 -20.21 5.37 -4.07
N GLY A 220 -20.31 4.15 -4.59
CA GLY A 220 -21.23 3.80 -5.69
C GLY A 220 -20.74 4.17 -7.09
N ASP A 221 -19.63 4.92 -7.22
CA ASP A 221 -19.03 5.21 -8.52
C ASP A 221 -18.43 3.93 -9.12
N PRO A 222 -18.83 3.50 -10.33
CA PRO A 222 -18.29 2.29 -10.95
C PRO A 222 -16.79 2.40 -11.27
N THR A 223 -16.23 3.61 -11.33
CA THR A 223 -14.82 3.89 -11.64
C THR A 223 -13.92 4.00 -10.40
N ARG A 224 -14.48 3.89 -9.20
CA ARG A 224 -13.72 3.97 -7.95
C ARG A 224 -12.58 2.94 -7.90
N VAL A 225 -11.46 3.33 -7.31
CA VAL A 225 -10.35 2.40 -7.05
C VAL A 225 -10.82 1.23 -6.18
N SER A 226 -10.27 0.05 -6.45
CA SER A 226 -10.59 -1.19 -5.76
C SER A 226 -9.94 -1.25 -4.38
N ASP A 227 -10.74 -1.37 -3.33
CA ASP A 227 -10.25 -1.54 -1.96
C ASP A 227 -9.46 -2.85 -1.81
N GLN A 228 -9.83 -3.90 -2.56
CA GLN A 228 -9.08 -5.17 -2.59
C GLN A 228 -7.69 -4.97 -3.20
N ALA A 229 -7.58 -4.23 -4.31
CA ALA A 229 -6.29 -3.93 -4.92
C ALA A 229 -5.40 -3.08 -3.99
N LEU A 230 -5.99 -2.05 -3.34
CA LEU A 230 -5.27 -1.23 -2.36
C LEU A 230 -4.79 -2.06 -1.17
N ARG A 231 -5.64 -2.91 -0.61
CA ARG A 231 -5.29 -3.80 0.52
C ARG A 231 -4.18 -4.78 0.14
N TRP A 232 -4.25 -5.32 -1.07
CA TRP A 232 -3.17 -6.17 -1.59
C TRP A 232 -1.86 -5.38 -1.68
N HIS A 233 -1.86 -4.18 -2.28
CA HIS A 233 -0.65 -3.36 -2.42
C HIS A 233 -0.07 -2.95 -1.05
N TYR A 234 -0.93 -2.63 -0.08
CA TYR A 234 -0.53 -2.37 1.31
C TYR A 234 0.15 -3.59 1.95
N ARG A 235 -0.44 -4.78 1.81
CA ARG A 235 0.17 -6.03 2.29
C ARG A 235 1.55 -6.23 1.67
N GLN A 236 1.67 -6.11 0.34
CA GLN A 236 2.98 -6.23 -0.34
C GLN A 236 3.99 -5.21 0.17
N SER A 237 3.54 -3.99 0.47
CA SER A 237 4.41 -2.94 1.00
C SER A 237 4.91 -3.24 2.41
N VAL A 238 4.04 -3.78 3.26
CA VAL A 238 4.45 -4.27 4.59
C VAL A 238 5.47 -5.40 4.46
N LEU A 239 5.21 -6.39 3.60
CA LEU A 239 6.12 -7.51 3.39
C LEU A 239 7.48 -7.08 2.80
N ALA A 240 7.49 -6.10 1.90
CA ALA A 240 8.70 -5.59 1.27
C ALA A 240 9.57 -4.74 2.20
N GLN A 241 8.93 -3.89 3.03
CA GLN A 241 9.64 -2.84 3.78
C GLN A 241 9.84 -3.17 5.26
N VAL A 242 9.01 -4.05 5.84
CA VAL A 242 9.03 -4.31 7.29
C VAL A 242 9.78 -5.60 7.63
N ARG A 243 9.73 -6.59 6.74
CA ARG A 243 10.35 -7.90 6.93
C ARG A 243 11.86 -7.80 6.99
N GLY A 244 12.47 -8.38 8.04
CA GLY A 244 13.91 -8.54 8.15
C GLY A 244 14.65 -7.20 8.05
N ALA A 245 14.76 -6.49 9.16
CA ALA A 245 15.27 -5.11 9.17
C ALA A 245 16.58 -4.98 8.36
N ARG A 246 16.55 -4.13 7.33
CA ARG A 246 17.76 -3.58 6.73
C ARG A 246 18.39 -2.51 7.64
#